data_AF-A0A0C2DXZ8-F1
#
_entry.id   AF-A0A0C2DXZ8-F1
#
_cell.length_a   1.000
_cell.length_b   1.000
_cell.length_c   1.000
_cell.angle_alpha   90.00
_cell.angle_beta   90.00
_cell.angle_gamma   90.00
#
_symmetry.space_group_name_H-M   'P 1'
#
loop_
_entity.id
_entity.type
_entity.pdbx_description
1 polymer ?
#
loop_
_entity_poly.entity_id
_entity_poly.type
_entity_poly.pdbx_seq_one_letter_code
_entity_poly.pdbx_strand_id
1 'polypeptide(L)'
;MLRTFAQTQLEISPLHGDVNEDYDLTRIINCSTDHATSFQPLPPRVSERTRQLFQLRRSLQYGGKSGLQAVEYAEVCKLVRKSLKEDLRARHLAILRKAVQSGQFRAGRKELVYARHSLTLLRSPSDRTPSSCSDPLTETVKTIKSLYNNLYHSSHGPQQPPLDPIHIRLSTSKVEEALKSRKTRSSPGSDRVLSSSLRPLCTIIADVKKLAFAETILLYKSGDPADVANYRPISLLPTIYKVITKALNTRLEKTANNLAILPQEQAGFREHFSTIHHIHTLNMLQEKSHEFNIPAYAIFIDFEKVFDTVELSAIWQALESFDVDDNLIKAIQLLYANGSAAVKIGEFQAELNIQRGVRQGDPLSPLLFTITLQYALNKMNFCNRGFKINGKALPYLAYADDIVLLSNGRHELENMARDLTETSKQIGLTINFEKTKWMKLNNTNDMDEKITEIEGQTIRRVYELCASNVTFDFLLPTSTCLGLPD
;
A
#
# COMPACT_ATOMS: atom_id res chain seq x y z
N MET A 1 23.20 -18.06 -15.59
CA MET A 1 21.75 -18.24 -15.82
C MET A 1 21.18 -17.21 -16.80
N LEU A 2 21.00 -15.93 -16.45
CA LEU A 2 20.50 -14.91 -17.41
C LEU A 2 21.38 -14.76 -18.67
N ARG A 3 22.70 -14.78 -18.50
CA ARG A 3 23.68 -14.70 -19.61
C ARG A 3 23.58 -15.92 -20.55
N THR A 4 23.39 -17.09 -19.96
CA THR A 4 23.28 -18.38 -20.64
C THR A 4 21.96 -18.49 -21.41
N PHE A 5 20.86 -18.01 -20.81
CA PHE A 5 19.52 -17.94 -21.42
C PHE A 5 19.46 -16.94 -22.58
N ALA A 6 20.13 -15.79 -22.46
CA ALA A 6 20.22 -14.80 -23.53
C ALA A 6 21.02 -15.34 -24.73
N GLN A 7 22.11 -16.08 -24.49
CA GLN A 7 22.87 -16.74 -25.56
C GLN A 7 22.07 -17.84 -26.27
N THR A 8 21.29 -18.64 -25.53
CA THR A 8 20.45 -19.69 -26.15
C THR A 8 19.32 -19.09 -27.00
N GLN A 9 18.79 -17.92 -26.63
CA GLN A 9 17.76 -17.24 -27.43
C GLN A 9 18.34 -16.59 -28.71
N LEU A 10 19.62 -16.19 -28.71
CA LEU A 10 20.31 -15.66 -29.88
C LEU A 10 20.64 -16.73 -30.94
N GLU A 11 20.83 -17.99 -30.53
CA GLU A 11 21.18 -19.08 -31.45
C GLU A 11 19.96 -19.74 -32.12
N ILE A 12 18.74 -19.51 -31.63
CA ILE A 12 17.54 -20.29 -32.03
C ILE A 12 16.65 -19.57 -33.06
N SER A 13 16.85 -18.28 -33.33
CA SER A 13 16.02 -17.54 -34.29
C SER A 13 16.79 -17.21 -35.58
N PRO A 14 16.38 -17.71 -36.77
CA PRO A 14 16.85 -17.16 -38.03
C PRO A 14 16.22 -15.76 -38.18
N LEU A 15 16.97 -14.73 -37.80
CA LEU A 15 16.56 -13.33 -37.90
C LEU A 15 16.34 -12.96 -39.38
N HIS A 16 15.08 -12.81 -39.78
CA HIS A 16 14.66 -12.03 -40.95
C HIS A 16 14.10 -10.69 -40.45
N GLY A 17 14.98 -9.86 -39.91
CA GLY A 17 14.67 -8.53 -39.37
C GLY A 17 15.82 -7.56 -39.62
N ASP A 18 15.49 -6.28 -39.76
CA ASP A 18 16.41 -5.19 -40.12
C ASP A 18 17.58 -5.09 -39.13
N VAL A 19 18.80 -5.29 -39.64
CA VAL A 19 20.07 -5.35 -38.91
C VAL A 19 20.34 -4.07 -38.09
N ASN A 20 19.71 -2.95 -38.43
CA ASN A 20 19.89 -1.68 -37.73
C ASN A 20 19.09 -1.57 -36.43
N GLU A 21 17.89 -2.16 -36.33
CA GLU A 21 17.08 -2.13 -35.09
C GLU A 21 17.64 -3.07 -34.02
N ASP A 22 18.14 -4.24 -34.44
CA ASP A 22 18.76 -5.20 -33.53
C ASP A 22 20.08 -4.68 -32.96
N TYR A 23 20.83 -3.85 -33.71
CA TYR A 23 22.09 -3.26 -33.23
C TYR A 23 21.86 -2.28 -32.07
N ASP A 24 20.79 -1.50 -32.11
CA ASP A 24 20.49 -0.52 -31.06
C ASP A 24 19.89 -1.18 -29.80
N LEU A 25 19.07 -2.23 -29.94
CA LEU A 25 18.62 -3.05 -28.81
C LEU A 25 19.78 -3.73 -28.10
N THR A 26 20.70 -4.33 -28.87
CA THR A 26 21.89 -4.97 -28.33
C THR A 26 22.81 -3.94 -27.66
N ARG A 27 22.94 -2.75 -28.22
CA ARG A 27 23.70 -1.64 -27.62
C ARG A 27 23.05 -1.11 -26.35
N ILE A 28 21.73 -0.97 -26.30
CA ILE A 28 21.00 -0.51 -25.11
C ILE A 28 21.09 -1.55 -23.98
N ILE A 29 20.95 -2.84 -24.30
CA ILE A 29 21.11 -3.94 -23.35
C ILE A 29 22.55 -3.95 -22.85
N ASN A 30 23.53 -3.87 -23.74
CA ASN A 30 24.96 -3.83 -23.40
C ASN A 30 25.32 -2.62 -22.54
N CYS A 31 24.88 -1.41 -22.91
CA CYS A 31 25.07 -0.20 -22.10
C CYS A 31 24.40 -0.29 -20.72
N SER A 32 23.23 -0.92 -20.64
CA SER A 32 22.53 -1.14 -19.37
C SER A 32 23.23 -2.19 -18.50
N THR A 33 23.76 -3.25 -19.11
CA THR A 33 24.59 -4.24 -18.43
C THR A 33 25.95 -3.68 -18.04
N ASP A 34 26.56 -2.79 -18.83
CA ASP A 34 27.83 -2.12 -18.53
C ASP A 34 27.66 -1.11 -17.38
N HIS A 35 26.51 -0.43 -17.31
CA HIS A 35 26.13 0.35 -16.13
C HIS A 35 25.88 -0.52 -14.89
N ALA A 36 25.42 -1.76 -15.06
CA ALA A 36 25.23 -2.70 -13.95
C ALA A 36 26.56 -3.36 -13.49
N THR A 37 27.52 -3.58 -14.39
CA THR A 37 28.81 -4.22 -14.11
C THR A 37 29.90 -3.24 -13.64
N SER A 38 29.79 -1.95 -13.98
CA SER A 38 30.65 -0.88 -13.43
C SER A 38 30.33 -0.50 -11.96
N PHE A 39 29.51 -1.30 -11.27
CA PHE A 39 29.21 -1.13 -9.86
C PHE A 39 30.49 -1.32 -9.01
N GLN A 40 31.15 -0.20 -8.68
CA GLN A 40 32.13 -0.22 -7.61
C GLN A 40 31.40 -0.38 -6.27
N PRO A 41 31.64 -1.49 -5.54
CA PRO A 41 30.99 -1.72 -4.26
C PRO A 41 31.44 -0.64 -3.27
N LEU A 42 30.46 -0.09 -2.56
CA LEU A 42 30.77 0.80 -1.44
C LEU A 42 31.57 0.03 -0.38
N PRO A 43 32.44 0.73 0.38
CA PRO A 43 33.14 0.10 1.49
C PRO A 43 32.15 -0.56 2.48
N PRO A 44 32.57 -1.66 3.14
CA PRO A 44 31.73 -2.39 4.07
C PRO A 44 31.14 -1.47 5.14
N ARG A 45 29.89 -1.75 5.57
CA ARG A 45 29.17 -0.93 6.55
C ARG A 45 29.85 -0.87 7.92
N VAL A 46 30.62 -1.90 8.25
CA VAL A 46 31.29 -2.09 9.53
C VAL A 46 32.72 -2.50 9.23
N SER A 47 33.69 -1.77 9.79
CA SER A 47 35.11 -2.08 9.63
C SER A 47 35.48 -3.36 10.39
N GLU A 48 36.59 -3.96 10.00
CA GLU A 48 37.15 -5.14 10.67
C GLU A 48 37.45 -4.87 12.15
N ARG A 49 37.96 -3.67 12.46
CA ARG A 49 38.13 -3.17 13.83
C ARG A 49 36.84 -3.20 14.64
N THR A 50 35.73 -2.70 14.08
CA THR A 50 34.43 -2.71 14.77
C THR A 50 33.90 -4.14 14.97
N ARG A 51 34.15 -5.06 14.02
CA ARG A 51 33.80 -6.48 14.16
C ARG A 51 34.57 -7.15 15.29
N GLN A 52 35.87 -6.88 15.41
CA GLN A 52 36.70 -7.37 16.51
C GLN A 52 36.21 -6.82 17.86
N LEU A 53 35.84 -5.55 17.93
CA LEU A 53 35.24 -4.95 19.14
C LEU A 53 33.89 -5.58 19.52
N PHE A 54 33.06 -5.98 18.55
CA PHE A 54 31.83 -6.73 18.83
C PHE A 54 32.11 -8.13 19.40
N GLN A 55 33.11 -8.83 18.86
CA GLN A 55 33.53 -10.13 19.38
C GLN A 55 34.06 -10.01 20.81
N LEU A 56 34.89 -9.00 21.08
CA LEU A 56 35.41 -8.70 22.42
C LEU A 56 34.29 -8.31 23.40
N ARG A 57 33.32 -7.48 22.96
CA ARG A 57 32.15 -7.16 23.79
C ARG A 57 31.35 -8.42 24.14
N ARG A 58 31.21 -9.34 23.18
CA ARG A 58 30.48 -10.59 23.35
C ARG A 58 31.19 -11.52 24.33
N SER A 59 32.51 -11.68 24.24
CA SER A 59 33.25 -12.52 25.20
C SER A 59 33.20 -11.98 26.63
N LEU A 60 33.28 -10.66 26.80
CA LEU A 60 33.19 -10.00 28.11
C LEU A 60 31.77 -10.05 28.73
N GLN A 61 30.72 -10.19 27.92
CA GLN A 61 29.34 -10.29 28.40
C GLN A 61 29.05 -11.63 29.13
N TYR A 62 29.80 -12.68 28.82
CA TYR A 62 29.65 -14.03 29.41
C TYR A 62 30.74 -14.37 30.44
N GLY A 63 31.68 -13.45 30.72
CA GLY A 63 32.70 -13.60 31.76
C GLY A 63 32.14 -13.29 33.16
N GLY A 64 32.54 -14.07 34.17
CA GLY A 64 32.06 -13.92 35.56
C GLY A 64 32.33 -12.53 36.15
N LYS A 65 31.30 -11.90 36.71
CA LYS A 65 31.28 -10.49 37.14
C LYS A 65 32.30 -10.16 38.25
N SER A 66 33.53 -9.81 37.87
CA SER A 66 34.44 -9.03 38.71
C SER A 66 34.28 -7.53 38.44
N GLY A 67 34.57 -6.68 39.43
CA GLY A 67 34.46 -5.22 39.28
C GLY A 67 35.31 -4.65 38.14
N LEU A 68 36.47 -5.26 37.87
CA LEU A 68 37.35 -4.92 36.74
C LEU A 68 36.73 -5.25 35.38
N GLN A 69 36.11 -6.42 35.23
CA GLN A 69 35.45 -6.81 33.97
C GLN A 69 34.24 -5.92 33.64
N ALA A 70 33.54 -5.40 34.64
CA ALA A 70 32.46 -4.44 34.42
C ALA A 70 32.96 -3.11 33.84
N VAL A 71 34.14 -2.64 34.30
CA VAL A 71 34.79 -1.44 33.77
C VAL A 71 35.29 -1.67 32.34
N GLU A 72 35.94 -2.81 32.08
CA GLU A 72 36.39 -3.21 30.74
C GLU A 72 35.22 -3.33 29.76
N TYR A 73 34.11 -3.95 30.17
CA TYR A 73 32.92 -4.05 29.34
C TYR A 73 32.34 -2.67 29.00
N ALA A 74 32.26 -1.77 29.98
CA ALA A 74 31.79 -0.40 29.76
C ALA A 74 32.69 0.35 28.77
N GLU A 75 34.00 0.16 28.86
CA GLU A 75 34.97 0.81 27.97
C GLU A 75 34.90 0.24 26.56
N VAL A 76 34.79 -1.09 26.40
CA VAL A 76 34.56 -1.73 25.10
C VAL A 76 33.24 -1.25 24.49
N CYS A 77 32.18 -1.05 25.28
CA CYS A 77 30.93 -0.47 24.79
C CYS A 77 31.11 0.98 24.29
N LYS A 78 31.95 1.80 24.93
CA LYS A 78 32.30 3.14 24.43
C LYS A 78 33.09 3.04 23.12
N LEU A 79 34.08 2.15 23.05
CA LEU A 79 34.89 1.94 21.85
C LEU A 79 34.06 1.45 20.67
N VAL A 80 33.12 0.51 20.88
CA VAL A 80 32.17 0.05 19.84
C VAL A 80 31.34 1.22 19.30
N ARG A 81 30.77 2.06 20.18
CA ARG A 81 29.97 3.24 19.78
C ARG A 81 30.82 4.24 19.00
N LYS A 82 32.06 4.48 19.42
CA LYS A 82 33.00 5.37 18.74
C LYS A 82 33.37 4.81 17.35
N SER A 83 33.73 3.54 17.26
CA SER A 83 34.12 2.87 16.02
C SER A 83 32.96 2.81 15.01
N LEU A 84 31.73 2.56 15.46
CA LEU A 84 30.53 2.63 14.60
C LEU A 84 30.28 4.03 14.04
N LYS A 85 30.50 5.08 14.85
CA LYS A 85 30.36 6.47 14.40
C LYS A 85 31.43 6.84 13.37
N GLU A 86 32.63 6.32 13.52
CA GLU A 86 33.73 6.46 12.56
C GLU A 86 33.42 5.73 11.25
N ASP A 87 32.97 4.47 11.31
CA ASP A 87 32.56 3.67 10.14
C ASP A 87 31.43 4.34 9.36
N LEU A 88 30.42 4.87 10.05
CA LEU A 88 29.29 5.56 9.42
C LEU A 88 29.76 6.84 8.69
N ARG A 89 30.65 7.62 9.32
CA ARG A 89 31.22 8.83 8.72
C ARG A 89 32.06 8.48 7.48
N ALA A 90 32.92 7.47 7.57
CA ALA A 90 33.74 7.03 6.45
C ALA A 90 32.88 6.58 5.27
N ARG A 91 31.80 5.84 5.54
CA ARG A 91 30.83 5.42 4.53
C ARG A 91 30.08 6.60 3.92
N HIS A 92 29.59 7.55 4.71
CA HIS A 92 28.94 8.76 4.21
C HIS A 92 29.87 9.56 3.29
N LEU A 93 31.13 9.71 3.69
CA LEU A 93 32.15 10.39 2.90
C LEU A 93 32.41 9.67 1.57
N ALA A 94 32.46 8.34 1.57
CA ALA A 94 32.63 7.54 0.35
C ALA A 94 31.44 7.69 -0.61
N ILE A 95 30.20 7.69 -0.09
CA ILE A 95 28.98 7.94 -0.88
C ILE A 95 29.02 9.34 -1.51
N LEU A 96 29.39 10.36 -0.73
CA LEU A 96 29.52 11.73 -1.23
C LEU A 96 30.62 11.86 -2.30
N ARG A 97 31.79 11.26 -2.07
CA ARG A 97 32.90 11.26 -3.04
C ARG A 97 32.50 10.59 -4.35
N LYS A 98 31.83 9.42 -4.28
CA LYS A 98 31.29 8.73 -5.46
C LYS A 98 30.27 9.60 -6.20
N ALA A 99 29.40 10.30 -5.49
CA ALA A 99 28.40 11.18 -6.08
C ALA A 99 29.03 12.41 -6.77
N VAL A 100 30.13 12.95 -6.22
CA VAL A 100 30.91 14.04 -6.83
C VAL A 100 31.62 13.55 -8.10
N GLN A 101 32.33 12.42 -8.02
CA GLN A 101 33.10 11.87 -9.14
C GLN A 101 32.22 11.43 -10.32
N SER A 102 31.02 10.94 -10.05
CA SER A 102 30.05 10.52 -11.06
C SER A 102 29.11 11.64 -11.52
N GLY A 103 29.12 12.81 -10.88
CA GLY A 103 28.15 13.89 -11.09
C GLY A 103 26.72 13.56 -10.63
N GLN A 104 26.49 12.41 -9.98
CA GLN A 104 25.16 11.90 -9.61
C GLN A 104 24.74 12.28 -8.18
N PHE A 105 24.67 13.58 -7.88
CA PHE A 105 24.35 14.10 -6.53
C PHE A 105 23.00 13.61 -5.96
N ARG A 106 21.98 13.42 -6.80
CA ARG A 106 20.66 12.94 -6.38
C ARG A 106 20.68 11.46 -5.95
N ALA A 107 21.50 10.63 -6.60
CA ALA A 107 21.66 9.22 -6.23
C ALA A 107 22.39 9.10 -4.89
N GLY A 108 23.48 9.85 -4.70
CA GLY A 108 24.19 9.91 -3.43
C GLY A 108 23.34 10.37 -2.25
N ARG A 109 22.47 11.38 -2.45
CA ARG A 109 21.51 11.83 -1.42
C ARG A 109 20.51 10.74 -1.04
N LYS A 110 19.99 9.97 -2.00
CA LYS A 110 19.07 8.84 -1.71
C LYS A 110 19.78 7.72 -0.94
N GLU A 111 21.02 7.41 -1.31
CA GLU A 111 21.81 6.34 -0.68
C GLU A 111 22.20 6.67 0.77
N LEU A 112 22.44 7.95 1.08
CA LEU A 112 22.58 8.48 2.45
C LEU A 112 21.30 8.31 3.28
N VAL A 113 20.12 8.48 2.67
CA VAL A 113 18.82 8.38 3.36
C VAL A 113 18.40 6.91 3.55
N TYR A 114 18.64 6.03 2.58
CA TYR A 114 18.27 4.62 2.64
C TYR A 114 19.02 3.80 3.70
N ALA A 115 20.16 4.28 4.19
CA ALA A 115 20.94 3.60 5.24
C ALA A 115 20.24 3.60 6.63
N ARG A 116 19.09 4.27 6.78
CA ARG A 116 18.46 4.51 8.10
C ARG A 116 17.52 3.42 8.64
N HIS A 117 17.18 2.36 7.90
CA HIS A 117 16.26 1.34 8.42
C HIS A 117 16.73 -0.09 8.11
N SER A 118 17.33 -0.75 9.11
CA SER A 118 17.35 -2.21 9.17
C SER A 118 16.18 -2.62 10.06
N LEU A 119 15.22 -3.38 9.53
CA LEU A 119 14.14 -3.98 10.31
C LEU A 119 14.79 -4.86 11.38
N THR A 120 14.78 -4.40 12.62
CA THR A 120 15.39 -5.11 13.74
C THR A 120 14.26 -5.73 14.54
N LEU A 121 14.22 -7.06 14.53
CA LEU A 121 13.45 -7.95 15.40
C LEU A 121 11.94 -7.63 15.47
N LEU A 122 11.22 -8.05 14.43
CA LEU A 122 9.76 -7.97 14.39
C LEU A 122 9.15 -9.09 15.26
N ARG A 123 8.20 -8.73 16.12
CA ARG A 123 7.47 -9.62 17.04
C ARG A 123 6.09 -9.95 16.49
N SER A 124 5.59 -11.15 16.81
CA SER A 124 4.19 -11.52 16.62
C SER A 124 3.34 -10.84 17.71
N PRO A 125 2.06 -10.47 17.43
CA PRO A 125 1.13 -9.98 18.45
C PRO A 125 0.96 -10.93 19.65
N SER A 126 1.18 -12.24 19.44
CA SER A 126 0.99 -13.30 20.43
C SER A 126 2.22 -13.66 21.28
N ASP A 127 3.44 -13.32 20.85
CA ASP A 127 4.68 -13.76 21.53
C ASP A 127 5.33 -12.64 22.34
N ARG A 128 5.06 -12.64 23.65
CA ARG A 128 5.72 -11.73 24.61
C ARG A 128 7.12 -12.18 25.02
N THR A 129 7.55 -13.38 24.61
CA THR A 129 8.86 -13.94 24.98
C THR A 129 9.63 -14.41 23.74
N PRO A 130 10.83 -13.87 23.46
CA PRO A 130 11.66 -14.39 22.37
C PRO A 130 12.05 -15.83 22.68
N SER A 131 11.74 -16.74 21.75
CA SER A 131 12.08 -18.16 21.89
C SER A 131 13.61 -18.33 21.90
N SER A 132 14.14 -19.04 22.90
CA SER A 132 15.57 -18.99 23.26
C SER A 132 16.51 -19.78 22.33
N CYS A 133 16.16 -20.07 21.07
CA CYS A 133 16.97 -20.97 20.25
C CYS A 133 16.90 -20.82 18.72
N SER A 134 16.28 -19.78 18.16
CA SER A 134 16.30 -19.54 16.70
C SER A 134 17.06 -18.27 16.30
N ASP A 135 17.68 -18.30 15.11
CA ASP A 135 18.21 -17.11 14.45
C ASP A 135 17.09 -16.05 14.30
N PRO A 136 17.25 -14.84 14.87
CA PRO A 136 16.22 -13.79 14.86
C PRO A 136 15.65 -13.46 13.47
N LEU A 137 16.45 -13.64 12.41
CA LEU A 137 16.00 -13.43 11.03
C LEU A 137 15.04 -14.53 10.56
N THR A 138 15.29 -15.78 10.95
CA THR A 138 14.43 -16.92 10.62
C THR A 138 13.08 -16.81 11.34
N GLU A 139 13.08 -16.37 12.60
CA GLU A 139 11.86 -16.10 13.37
C GLU A 139 11.06 -14.95 12.75
N THR A 140 11.74 -13.87 12.35
CA THR A 140 11.11 -12.73 11.63
C THR A 140 10.46 -13.17 10.32
N VAL A 141 11.15 -13.98 9.50
CA VAL A 141 10.61 -14.52 8.24
C VAL A 141 9.37 -15.38 8.51
N LYS A 142 9.40 -16.23 9.54
CA LYS A 142 8.24 -17.06 9.93
C LYS A 142 7.05 -16.22 10.36
N THR A 143 7.27 -15.20 11.20
CA THR A 143 6.22 -14.29 11.67
C THR A 143 5.57 -13.54 10.51
N ILE A 144 6.38 -12.99 9.60
CA ILE A 144 5.88 -12.31 8.40
C ILE A 144 5.09 -13.28 7.52
N LYS A 145 5.63 -14.47 7.26
CA LYS A 145 4.97 -15.49 6.44
C LYS A 145 3.63 -15.91 7.05
N SER A 146 3.57 -16.14 8.36
CA SER A 146 2.34 -16.51 9.06
C SER A 146 1.30 -15.38 8.99
N LEU A 147 1.69 -14.14 9.31
CA LEU A 147 0.77 -13.02 9.35
C LEU A 147 0.20 -12.71 7.97
N TYR A 148 1.05 -12.58 6.95
CA TYR A 148 0.59 -12.20 5.62
C TYR A 148 -0.08 -13.35 4.87
N ASN A 149 0.29 -14.62 5.08
CA ASN A 149 -0.49 -15.73 4.51
C ASN A 149 -1.90 -15.78 5.12
N ASN A 150 -2.05 -15.53 6.42
CA ASN A 150 -3.37 -15.43 7.03
C ASN A 150 -4.14 -14.20 6.51
N LEU A 151 -3.45 -13.06 6.33
CA LEU A 151 -4.05 -11.85 5.80
C LEU A 151 -4.56 -12.03 4.36
N TYR A 152 -3.81 -12.72 3.51
CA TYR A 152 -4.17 -12.95 2.10
C TYR A 152 -4.91 -14.26 1.84
N HIS A 153 -5.25 -15.03 2.88
CA HIS A 153 -6.06 -16.24 2.74
C HIS A 153 -7.50 -15.89 2.38
N SER A 154 -8.05 -16.56 1.37
CA SER A 154 -9.46 -16.41 0.95
C SER A 154 -10.25 -17.68 1.27
N SER A 155 -11.51 -17.52 1.68
CA SER A 155 -12.46 -18.64 1.81
C SER A 155 -12.80 -19.29 0.46
N HIS A 156 -12.60 -18.57 -0.65
CA HIS A 156 -12.85 -19.06 -2.02
C HIS A 156 -11.64 -19.75 -2.66
N GLY A 157 -10.49 -19.74 -1.97
CA GLY A 157 -9.26 -20.33 -2.47
C GLY A 157 -8.54 -19.48 -3.53
N PRO A 158 -7.47 -20.02 -4.15
CA PRO A 158 -6.64 -19.29 -5.11
C PRO A 158 -7.39 -19.06 -6.43
N GLN A 159 -7.20 -17.88 -7.02
CA GLN A 159 -7.79 -17.54 -8.31
C GLN A 159 -7.09 -18.30 -9.44
N GLN A 160 -7.90 -19.02 -10.22
CA GLN A 160 -7.44 -19.70 -11.43
C GLN A 160 -7.54 -18.77 -12.64
N PRO A 161 -6.65 -18.94 -13.64
CA PRO A 161 -6.78 -18.18 -14.89
C PRO A 161 -8.07 -18.58 -15.62
N PRO A 162 -8.71 -17.64 -16.34
CA PRO A 162 -9.87 -17.96 -17.15
C PRO A 162 -9.54 -19.02 -18.22
N LEU A 163 -10.47 -19.96 -18.42
CA LEU A 163 -10.32 -21.10 -19.34
C LEU A 163 -10.46 -20.68 -20.82
N ASP A 164 -11.31 -19.69 -21.08
CA ASP A 164 -11.61 -19.23 -22.44
C ASP A 164 -10.51 -18.32 -23.03
N PRO A 165 -10.34 -18.31 -24.36
CA PRO A 165 -9.44 -17.39 -25.02
C PRO A 165 -9.85 -15.93 -24.77
N ILE A 166 -8.88 -15.11 -24.37
CA ILE A 166 -9.07 -13.68 -24.10
C ILE A 166 -8.84 -12.89 -25.40
N HIS A 167 -9.89 -12.25 -25.91
CA HIS A 167 -9.80 -11.42 -27.10
C HIS A 167 -9.70 -9.94 -26.74
N ILE A 168 -8.55 -9.53 -26.21
CA ILE A 168 -8.24 -8.11 -25.98
C ILE A 168 -7.14 -7.63 -26.92
N ARG A 169 -7.52 -6.75 -27.84
CA ARG A 169 -6.56 -5.95 -28.60
C ARG A 169 -6.20 -4.70 -27.80
N LEU A 170 -5.01 -4.65 -27.22
CA LEU A 170 -4.42 -3.38 -26.76
C LEU A 170 -3.83 -2.67 -28.00
N SER A 171 -4.33 -1.48 -28.33
CA SER A 171 -3.75 -0.72 -29.44
C SER A 171 -2.39 -0.16 -29.00
N THR A 172 -1.42 -0.15 -29.93
CA THR A 172 -0.09 0.43 -29.72
C THR A 172 -0.19 1.88 -29.24
N SER A 173 -1.13 2.65 -29.78
CA SER A 173 -1.44 4.02 -29.35
C SER A 173 -1.80 4.16 -27.87
N LYS A 174 -2.58 3.22 -27.31
CA LYS A 174 -2.97 3.24 -25.88
C LYS A 174 -1.81 2.86 -24.97
N VAL A 175 -0.96 1.93 -25.42
CA VAL A 175 0.27 1.57 -24.71
C VAL A 175 1.22 2.77 -24.68
N GLU A 176 1.37 3.49 -25.80
CA GLU A 176 2.17 4.71 -25.87
C GLU A 176 1.62 5.83 -24.99
N GLU A 177 0.30 6.02 -24.94
CA GLU A 177 -0.35 7.00 -24.08
C GLU A 177 -0.14 6.67 -22.58
N ALA A 178 -0.25 5.39 -22.22
CA ALA A 178 0.06 4.91 -20.87
C ALA A 178 1.54 5.13 -20.51
N LEU A 179 2.46 5.01 -21.48
CA LEU A 179 3.88 5.30 -21.29
C LEU A 179 4.16 6.81 -21.15
N LYS A 180 3.48 7.66 -21.93
CA LYS A 180 3.64 9.13 -21.90
C LYS A 180 3.11 9.76 -20.62
N SER A 181 1.98 9.27 -20.11
CA SER A 181 1.33 9.78 -18.89
C SER A 181 2.00 9.34 -17.59
N ARG A 182 3.01 8.47 -17.65
CA ARG A 182 3.65 7.88 -16.46
C ARG A 182 4.72 8.80 -15.87
N LYS A 183 4.75 8.89 -14.54
CA LYS A 183 5.82 9.58 -13.80
C LYS A 183 7.16 8.88 -14.07
N THR A 184 8.13 9.62 -14.63
CA THR A 184 9.48 9.12 -15.01
C THR A 184 10.36 8.62 -13.85
N ARG A 185 9.92 8.80 -12.60
CA ARG A 185 10.70 8.51 -11.37
C ARG A 185 10.10 7.40 -10.48
N SER A 186 9.27 6.49 -11.01
CA SER A 186 8.75 5.36 -10.21
C SER A 186 9.84 4.31 -9.94
N SER A 187 9.85 3.71 -8.75
CA SER A 187 10.72 2.57 -8.43
C SER A 187 10.43 1.38 -9.36
N PRO A 188 11.47 0.73 -9.91
CA PRO A 188 11.29 -0.45 -10.75
C PRO A 188 10.81 -1.65 -9.92
N GLY A 189 10.19 -2.64 -10.58
CA GLY A 189 9.78 -3.89 -9.94
C GLY A 189 10.90 -4.92 -9.89
N SER A 190 10.52 -6.19 -9.75
CA SER A 190 11.43 -7.34 -9.82
C SER A 190 12.28 -7.39 -11.10
N ASP A 191 11.77 -6.80 -12.19
CA ASP A 191 12.44 -6.66 -13.49
C ASP A 191 13.58 -5.63 -13.49
N ARG A 192 13.67 -4.76 -12.48
CA ARG A 192 14.66 -3.67 -12.37
C ARG A 192 14.67 -2.68 -13.54
N VAL A 193 13.66 -2.71 -14.42
CA VAL A 193 13.55 -1.84 -15.59
C VAL A 193 12.98 -0.48 -15.19
N LEU A 194 13.71 0.60 -15.49
CA LEU A 194 13.25 1.96 -15.26
C LEU A 194 12.24 2.39 -16.32
N SER A 195 11.27 3.23 -15.92
CA SER A 195 10.23 3.75 -16.83
C SER A 195 10.79 4.54 -18.02
N SER A 196 11.98 5.12 -17.91
CA SER A 196 12.65 5.84 -19.01
C SER A 196 13.09 4.93 -20.15
N SER A 197 13.31 3.64 -19.88
CA SER A 197 13.91 2.69 -20.83
C SER A 197 12.89 1.93 -21.67
N LEU A 198 11.58 2.16 -21.47
CA LEU A 198 10.49 1.39 -22.08
C LEU A 198 9.86 1.99 -23.33
N ARG A 199 10.20 3.24 -23.71
CA ARG A 199 9.67 3.85 -24.94
C ARG A 199 9.91 3.01 -26.21
N PRO A 200 11.02 2.27 -26.36
CA PRO A 200 11.25 1.43 -27.55
C PRO A 200 10.57 0.05 -27.51
N LEU A 201 9.98 -0.38 -26.39
CA LEU A 201 9.62 -1.80 -26.16
C LEU A 201 8.13 -2.12 -26.38
N CYS A 202 7.39 -1.28 -27.12
CA CYS A 202 5.95 -1.45 -27.37
C CYS A 202 5.58 -2.77 -28.08
N THR A 203 6.52 -3.43 -28.74
CA THR A 203 6.31 -4.64 -29.55
C THR A 203 6.37 -5.95 -28.76
N ILE A 204 6.91 -5.97 -27.54
CA ILE A 204 7.09 -7.21 -26.74
C ILE A 204 5.97 -7.31 -25.68
N ILE A 205 4.72 -7.53 -26.13
CA ILE A 205 3.62 -7.95 -25.25
C ILE A 205 3.13 -9.30 -25.74
N ALA A 206 3.93 -10.35 -25.50
CA ALA A 206 3.59 -11.71 -25.93
C ALA A 206 3.33 -12.69 -24.77
N ASP A 207 3.67 -12.37 -23.52
CA ASP A 207 3.56 -13.37 -22.44
C ASP A 207 3.18 -12.77 -21.08
N VAL A 208 1.91 -12.32 -20.96
CA VAL A 208 1.35 -11.73 -19.72
C VAL A 208 1.41 -12.70 -18.54
N LYS A 209 1.41 -14.01 -18.80
CA LYS A 209 1.41 -15.07 -17.77
C LYS A 209 2.62 -15.05 -16.83
N LYS A 210 3.77 -14.51 -17.26
CA LYS A 210 4.99 -14.41 -16.44
C LYS A 210 5.09 -13.13 -15.61
N LEU A 211 4.09 -12.23 -15.69
CA LEU A 211 4.12 -10.92 -15.04
C LEU A 211 3.43 -10.87 -13.66
N ALA A 212 2.89 -11.99 -13.17
CA ALA A 212 2.06 -12.04 -11.95
C ALA A 212 2.84 -12.01 -10.62
N PHE A 213 4.18 -12.08 -10.65
CA PHE A 213 5.01 -12.03 -9.45
C PHE A 213 5.31 -10.60 -9.00
N ALA A 214 5.09 -10.30 -7.71
CA ALA A 214 5.41 -9.01 -7.10
C ALA A 214 6.50 -9.13 -6.02
N GLU A 215 7.49 -8.23 -6.03
CA GLU A 215 8.40 -8.05 -4.88
C GLU A 215 7.73 -7.09 -3.88
N THR A 216 7.48 -7.53 -2.65
CA THR A 216 6.81 -6.74 -1.62
C THR A 216 7.83 -6.13 -0.66
N ILE A 217 7.68 -4.83 -0.41
CA ILE A 217 8.43 -4.11 0.64
C ILE A 217 7.48 -3.70 1.76
N LEU A 218 7.95 -3.76 3.00
CA LEU A 218 7.19 -3.32 4.17
C LEU A 218 7.53 -1.86 4.50
N LEU A 219 6.51 -0.99 4.47
CA LEU A 219 6.63 0.40 4.90
C LEU A 219 5.95 0.59 6.26
N TYR A 220 6.71 1.05 7.25
CA TYR A 220 6.16 1.36 8.56
C TYR A 220 5.12 2.49 8.47
N LYS A 221 3.93 2.26 9.05
CA LYS A 221 2.84 3.25 9.09
C LYS A 221 2.87 4.05 10.39
N SER A 222 2.67 3.39 11.54
CA SER A 222 2.45 4.00 12.86
C SER A 222 2.36 2.92 13.94
N GLY A 223 2.53 3.25 15.22
CA GLY A 223 2.36 2.31 16.34
C GLY A 223 3.69 1.76 16.89
N ASP A 224 3.71 0.49 17.29
CA ASP A 224 4.94 -0.19 17.69
C ASP A 224 5.71 -0.65 16.43
N PRO A 225 6.95 -0.17 16.18
CA PRO A 225 7.78 -0.63 15.07
C PRO A 225 8.19 -2.10 15.18
N ALA A 226 8.06 -2.74 16.35
CA ALA A 226 8.30 -4.17 16.48
C ALA A 226 7.12 -5.02 15.96
N ASP A 227 5.91 -4.46 15.86
CA ASP A 227 4.74 -5.21 15.39
C ASP A 227 4.62 -5.16 13.86
N VAL A 228 4.64 -6.34 13.23
CA VAL A 228 4.50 -6.49 11.76
C VAL A 228 3.17 -5.94 11.25
N ALA A 229 2.10 -5.97 12.06
CA ALA A 229 0.80 -5.47 11.65
C ALA A 229 0.78 -3.96 11.36
N ASN A 230 1.74 -3.22 11.91
CA ASN A 230 1.93 -1.78 11.72
C ASN A 230 2.66 -1.42 10.42
N TYR A 231 3.02 -2.41 9.61
CA TYR A 231 3.65 -2.24 8.30
C TYR A 231 2.67 -2.44 7.16
N ARG A 232 2.75 -1.55 6.16
CA ARG A 232 2.02 -1.64 4.90
C ARG A 232 2.83 -2.41 3.85
N PRO A 233 2.27 -3.49 3.27
CA PRO A 233 2.91 -4.21 2.18
C PRO A 233 2.74 -3.44 0.86
N ILE A 234 3.84 -2.91 0.30
CA ILE A 234 3.83 -2.27 -1.02
C ILE A 234 4.36 -3.24 -2.08
N SER A 235 3.56 -3.48 -3.10
CA SER A 235 3.92 -4.33 -4.24
C SER A 235 4.76 -3.56 -5.27
N LEU A 236 6.02 -3.93 -5.41
CA LEU A 236 6.92 -3.45 -6.46
C LEU A 236 6.70 -4.27 -7.73
N LEU A 237 5.69 -3.88 -8.49
CA LEU A 237 5.29 -4.59 -9.71
C LEU A 237 6.25 -4.29 -10.89
N PRO A 238 6.48 -5.27 -11.78
CA PRO A 238 7.23 -5.06 -13.01
C PRO A 238 6.75 -3.85 -13.78
N THR A 239 7.67 -3.17 -14.45
CA THR A 239 7.38 -1.92 -15.13
C THR A 239 6.48 -2.16 -16.35
N ILE A 240 6.63 -3.30 -17.04
CA ILE A 240 5.73 -3.77 -18.12
C ILE A 240 4.33 -4.06 -17.57
N TYR A 241 4.22 -4.76 -16.43
CA TYR A 241 2.94 -5.03 -15.77
C TYR A 241 2.17 -3.73 -15.52
N LYS A 242 2.83 -2.72 -14.94
CA LYS A 242 2.22 -1.41 -14.67
C LYS A 242 1.73 -0.68 -15.93
N VAL A 243 2.35 -0.92 -17.09
CA VAL A 243 1.90 -0.34 -18.38
C VAL A 243 0.61 -1.01 -18.83
N ILE A 244 0.57 -2.35 -18.78
CA ILE A 244 -0.62 -3.14 -19.12
C ILE A 244 -1.78 -2.76 -18.19
N THR A 245 -1.55 -2.74 -16.87
CA THR A 245 -2.62 -2.40 -15.92
C THR A 245 -3.08 -0.96 -16.04
N LYS A 246 -2.19 -0.02 -16.39
CA LYS A 246 -2.61 1.36 -16.70
C LYS A 246 -3.50 1.41 -17.95
N ALA A 247 -3.15 0.69 -19.01
CA ALA A 247 -3.96 0.64 -20.23
C ALA A 247 -5.34 0.00 -20.00
N LEU A 248 -5.41 -1.05 -19.18
CA LEU A 248 -6.68 -1.64 -18.75
C LEU A 248 -7.47 -0.71 -17.83
N ASN A 249 -6.80 0.00 -16.91
CA ASN A 249 -7.44 0.99 -16.04
C ASN A 249 -8.12 2.09 -16.84
N THR A 250 -7.46 2.65 -17.85
CA THR A 250 -8.08 3.67 -18.72
C THR A 250 -9.31 3.15 -19.47
N ARG A 251 -9.33 1.86 -19.85
CA ARG A 251 -10.52 1.24 -20.45
C ARG A 251 -11.65 1.09 -19.43
N LEU A 252 -11.33 0.54 -18.26
CA LEU A 252 -12.30 0.33 -17.19
C LEU A 252 -12.88 1.66 -16.70
N GLU A 253 -12.06 2.69 -16.56
CA GLU A 253 -12.47 4.05 -16.16
C GLU A 253 -13.45 4.64 -17.19
N LYS A 254 -13.19 4.47 -18.49
CA LYS A 254 -14.13 4.87 -19.53
C LYS A 254 -15.46 4.12 -19.43
N THR A 255 -15.42 2.80 -19.22
CA THR A 255 -16.62 1.99 -19.02
C THR A 255 -17.40 2.44 -17.78
N ALA A 256 -16.71 2.64 -16.66
CA ALA A 256 -17.32 3.08 -15.41
C ALA A 256 -18.00 4.45 -15.52
N ASN A 257 -17.39 5.39 -16.26
CA ASN A 257 -17.98 6.69 -16.55
C ASN A 257 -19.20 6.57 -17.49
N ASN A 258 -19.09 5.76 -18.55
CA ASN A 258 -20.19 5.56 -19.51
C ASN A 258 -21.42 4.91 -18.87
N LEU A 259 -21.20 3.95 -17.98
CA LEU A 259 -22.26 3.23 -17.26
C LEU A 259 -22.67 3.93 -15.96
N ALA A 260 -22.09 5.09 -15.66
CA ALA A 260 -22.34 5.86 -14.43
C ALA A 260 -22.26 5.01 -13.15
N ILE A 261 -21.29 4.08 -13.08
CA ILE A 261 -21.13 3.12 -11.97
C ILE A 261 -20.95 3.86 -10.64
N LEU A 262 -20.18 4.96 -10.64
CA LEU A 262 -19.83 5.71 -9.43
C LEU A 262 -20.74 6.95 -9.27
N PRO A 263 -21.58 7.02 -8.22
CA PRO A 263 -22.45 8.15 -7.94
C PRO A 263 -21.65 9.34 -7.41
N GLN A 264 -22.23 10.54 -7.35
CA GLN A 264 -21.51 11.78 -7.00
C GLN A 264 -20.95 11.75 -5.58
N GLU A 265 -21.60 11.01 -4.68
CA GLU A 265 -21.22 10.79 -3.29
C GLU A 265 -19.89 10.03 -3.16
N GLN A 266 -19.47 9.28 -4.19
CA GLN A 266 -18.17 8.61 -4.25
C GLN A 266 -17.18 9.46 -5.06
N ALA A 267 -16.32 10.19 -4.38
CA ALA A 267 -15.35 11.14 -4.95
C ALA A 267 -13.93 10.56 -5.11
N GLY A 268 -13.67 9.36 -4.58
CA GLY A 268 -12.33 8.76 -4.56
C GLY A 268 -11.80 8.42 -5.95
N PHE A 269 -10.57 8.86 -6.25
CA PHE A 269 -9.85 8.56 -7.49
C PHE A 269 -10.56 8.93 -8.80
N ARG A 270 -11.44 9.95 -8.76
CA ARG A 270 -12.17 10.43 -9.95
C ARG A 270 -11.67 11.78 -10.42
N GLU A 271 -11.71 11.97 -11.74
CA GLU A 271 -11.44 13.27 -12.34
C GLU A 271 -12.50 14.29 -11.90
N HIS A 272 -12.08 15.52 -11.62
CA HIS A 272 -12.93 16.62 -11.12
C HIS A 272 -13.53 16.48 -9.72
N PHE A 273 -13.19 15.42 -8.97
CA PHE A 273 -13.58 15.27 -7.57
C PHE A 273 -12.39 15.47 -6.63
N SER A 274 -12.65 16.05 -5.46
CA SER A 274 -11.63 16.36 -4.45
C SER A 274 -12.20 16.19 -3.05
N THR A 275 -11.31 15.88 -2.09
CA THR A 275 -11.62 15.85 -0.65
C THR A 275 -12.21 17.18 -0.18
N ILE A 276 -11.81 18.30 -0.80
CA ILE A 276 -12.33 19.64 -0.51
C ILE A 276 -13.86 19.71 -0.70
N HIS A 277 -14.42 19.03 -1.70
CA HIS A 277 -15.87 19.02 -1.92
C HIS A 277 -16.62 18.36 -0.75
N HIS A 278 -16.09 17.28 -0.20
CA HIS A 278 -16.68 16.60 0.96
C HIS A 278 -16.53 17.40 2.24
N ILE A 279 -15.37 18.01 2.47
CA ILE A 279 -15.14 18.90 3.62
C ILE A 279 -16.10 20.09 3.55
N HIS A 280 -16.23 20.72 2.38
CA HIS A 280 -17.17 21.82 2.20
C HIS A 280 -18.62 21.38 2.45
N THR A 281 -19.00 20.19 1.96
CA THR A 281 -20.34 19.62 2.21
C THR A 281 -20.59 19.42 3.71
N LEU A 282 -19.64 18.84 4.44
CA LEU A 282 -19.77 18.63 5.89
C LEU A 282 -19.85 19.96 6.67
N ASN A 283 -19.05 20.96 6.30
CA ASN A 283 -19.12 22.29 6.91
C ASN A 283 -20.48 22.96 6.67
N MET A 284 -20.99 22.91 5.43
CA MET A 284 -22.33 23.42 5.13
C MET A 284 -23.41 22.70 5.91
N LEU A 285 -23.33 21.36 6.01
CA LEU A 285 -24.27 20.58 6.80
C LEU A 285 -24.24 21.01 8.27
N GLN A 286 -23.06 21.19 8.85
CA GLN A 286 -22.88 21.65 10.22
C GLN A 286 -23.46 23.05 10.43
N GLU A 287 -23.12 24.02 9.56
CA GLU A 287 -23.62 25.40 9.62
C GLU A 287 -25.15 25.45 9.52
N LYS A 288 -25.73 24.77 8.53
CA LYS A 288 -27.19 24.76 8.33
C LYS A 288 -27.93 24.01 9.43
N SER A 289 -27.37 22.91 9.91
CA SER A 289 -27.94 22.18 11.05
C SER A 289 -27.98 23.05 12.31
N HIS A 290 -26.95 23.88 12.51
CA HIS A 290 -26.91 24.85 13.59
C HIS A 290 -27.90 26.01 13.39
N GLU A 291 -27.93 26.62 12.20
CA GLU A 291 -28.82 27.74 11.85
C GLU A 291 -30.30 27.38 12.02
N PHE A 292 -30.70 26.19 11.58
CA PHE A 292 -32.10 25.75 11.58
C PHE A 292 -32.45 24.80 12.73
N ASN A 293 -31.52 24.57 13.67
CA ASN A 293 -31.66 23.61 14.77
C ASN A 293 -32.13 22.22 14.31
N ILE A 294 -31.57 21.74 13.20
CA ILE A 294 -31.86 20.42 12.63
C ILE A 294 -30.86 19.42 13.24
N PRO A 295 -31.32 18.28 13.78
CA PRO A 295 -30.41 17.25 14.27
C PRO A 295 -29.57 16.67 13.13
N ALA A 296 -28.30 16.43 13.41
CA ALA A 296 -27.31 16.08 12.40
C ALA A 296 -26.25 15.17 13.00
N TYR A 297 -26.16 13.95 12.48
CA TYR A 297 -25.26 12.92 13.00
C TYR A 297 -24.41 12.36 11.86
N ALA A 298 -23.15 12.05 12.18
CA ALA A 298 -22.19 11.45 11.26
C ALA A 298 -21.47 10.26 11.90
N ILE A 299 -21.25 9.19 11.14
CA ILE A 299 -20.30 8.11 11.50
C ILE A 299 -19.20 8.07 10.45
N PHE A 300 -17.96 8.16 10.91
CA PHE A 300 -16.75 8.08 10.09
C PHE A 300 -16.19 6.66 10.20
N ILE A 301 -16.37 5.90 9.13
CA ILE A 301 -16.03 4.49 9.03
C ILE A 301 -14.58 4.37 8.59
N ASP A 302 -13.79 3.60 9.34
CA ASP A 302 -12.44 3.16 8.97
C ASP A 302 -12.47 1.64 8.78
N PHE A 303 -11.93 1.15 7.67
CA PHE A 303 -11.85 -0.29 7.39
C PHE A 303 -10.45 -0.86 7.63
N GLU A 304 -10.39 -2.11 8.04
CA GLU A 304 -9.13 -2.80 8.28
C GLU A 304 -8.47 -3.28 6.99
N LYS A 305 -7.32 -2.68 6.67
CA LYS A 305 -6.40 -3.13 5.60
C LYS A 305 -7.12 -3.42 4.27
N VAL A 306 -7.97 -2.51 3.83
CA VAL A 306 -8.89 -2.67 2.68
C VAL A 306 -8.30 -3.30 1.42
N PHE A 307 -7.10 -2.85 1.02
CA PHE A 307 -6.46 -3.39 -0.18
C PHE A 307 -5.96 -4.81 0.03
N ASP A 308 -5.64 -5.22 1.25
CA ASP A 308 -5.17 -6.56 1.56
C ASP A 308 -6.32 -7.56 1.78
N THR A 309 -7.53 -7.09 2.12
CA THR A 309 -8.63 -7.94 2.61
C THR A 309 -9.80 -8.10 1.64
N VAL A 310 -9.97 -7.21 0.65
CA VAL A 310 -11.06 -7.32 -0.33
C VAL A 310 -11.03 -8.66 -1.08
N GLU A 311 -12.16 -9.34 -1.18
CA GLU A 311 -12.26 -10.65 -1.86
C GLU A 311 -12.27 -10.49 -3.38
N LEU A 312 -11.42 -11.26 -4.07
CA LEU A 312 -11.33 -11.20 -5.55
C LEU A 312 -12.63 -11.67 -6.21
N SER A 313 -13.32 -12.65 -5.63
CA SER A 313 -14.64 -13.11 -6.09
C SER A 313 -15.67 -11.97 -6.10
N ALA A 314 -15.65 -11.11 -5.07
CA ALA A 314 -16.52 -9.94 -5.00
C ALA A 314 -16.19 -8.90 -6.07
N ILE A 315 -14.92 -8.75 -6.46
CA ILE A 315 -14.53 -7.87 -7.58
C ILE A 315 -15.14 -8.37 -8.88
N TRP A 316 -15.09 -9.68 -9.15
CA TRP A 316 -15.67 -10.26 -10.36
C TRP A 316 -17.18 -10.07 -10.40
N GLN A 317 -17.86 -10.40 -9.30
CA GLN A 317 -19.31 -10.19 -9.15
C GLN A 317 -19.69 -8.72 -9.32
N ALA A 318 -18.90 -7.79 -8.79
CA ALA A 318 -19.14 -6.36 -8.94
C ALA A 318 -19.05 -5.95 -10.42
N LEU A 319 -17.97 -6.32 -11.12
CA LEU A 319 -17.78 -5.99 -12.54
C LEU A 319 -18.90 -6.58 -13.41
N GLU A 320 -19.29 -7.85 -13.16
CA GLU A 320 -20.40 -8.51 -13.85
C GLU A 320 -21.73 -7.80 -13.58
N SER A 321 -22.01 -7.43 -12.33
CA SER A 321 -23.27 -6.76 -11.96
C SER A 321 -23.45 -5.36 -12.57
N PHE A 322 -22.35 -4.74 -12.99
CA PHE A 322 -22.33 -3.45 -13.67
C PHE A 322 -22.20 -3.59 -15.19
N ASP A 323 -22.42 -4.77 -15.77
CA ASP A 323 -22.36 -5.03 -17.21
C ASP A 323 -21.02 -4.63 -17.86
N VAL A 324 -19.90 -4.83 -17.14
CA VAL A 324 -18.57 -4.65 -17.70
C VAL A 324 -18.27 -5.78 -18.70
N ASP A 325 -17.74 -5.44 -19.87
CA ASP A 325 -17.38 -6.40 -20.93
C ASP A 325 -16.58 -7.61 -20.41
N ASP A 326 -17.07 -8.82 -20.72
CA ASP A 326 -16.50 -10.09 -20.26
C ASP A 326 -15.02 -10.25 -20.62
N ASN A 327 -14.58 -9.77 -21.79
CA ASN A 327 -13.17 -9.87 -22.16
C ASN A 327 -12.32 -9.02 -21.23
N LEU A 328 -12.77 -7.80 -20.90
CA LEU A 328 -12.11 -6.93 -19.93
C LEU A 328 -12.02 -7.59 -18.56
N ILE A 329 -13.10 -8.21 -18.07
CA ILE A 329 -13.09 -8.96 -16.81
C ILE A 329 -12.06 -10.09 -16.87
N LYS A 330 -12.07 -10.91 -17.93
CA LYS A 330 -11.12 -12.03 -18.11
C LYS A 330 -9.66 -11.59 -18.17
N ALA A 331 -9.34 -10.45 -18.81
CA ALA A 331 -7.98 -9.92 -18.77
C ALA A 331 -7.56 -9.47 -17.38
N ILE A 332 -8.47 -8.87 -16.61
CA ILE A 332 -8.17 -8.47 -15.24
C ILE A 332 -7.99 -9.70 -14.36
N GLN A 333 -8.84 -10.72 -14.50
CA GLN A 333 -8.69 -12.01 -13.81
C GLN A 333 -7.34 -12.66 -14.10
N LEU A 334 -6.86 -12.61 -15.36
CA LEU A 334 -5.54 -13.13 -15.72
C LEU A 334 -4.39 -12.45 -14.97
N LEU A 335 -4.50 -11.15 -14.64
CA LEU A 335 -3.47 -10.42 -13.89
C LEU A 335 -3.39 -10.85 -12.42
N TYR A 336 -4.52 -11.27 -11.86
CA TYR A 336 -4.68 -11.72 -10.48
C TYR A 336 -4.55 -13.24 -10.31
N ALA A 337 -4.62 -14.01 -11.40
CA ALA A 337 -4.45 -15.46 -11.38
C ALA A 337 -3.08 -15.87 -10.83
N ASN A 338 -3.06 -16.90 -9.99
CA ASN A 338 -1.84 -17.44 -9.35
C ASN A 338 -0.96 -16.35 -8.69
N GLY A 339 -1.61 -15.37 -8.06
CA GLY A 339 -0.94 -14.26 -7.39
C GLY A 339 0.09 -14.74 -6.37
N SER A 340 1.35 -14.39 -6.58
CA SER A 340 2.43 -14.68 -5.65
C SER A 340 3.25 -13.43 -5.40
N ALA A 341 3.71 -13.28 -4.16
CA ALA A 341 4.62 -12.20 -3.80
C ALA A 341 5.69 -12.68 -2.84
N ALA A 342 6.76 -11.90 -2.72
CA ALA A 342 7.79 -12.17 -1.73
C ALA A 342 8.13 -10.91 -0.94
N VAL A 343 8.08 -10.97 0.38
CA VAL A 343 8.54 -9.88 1.25
C VAL A 343 10.05 -9.97 1.42
N LYS A 344 10.75 -8.89 1.07
CA LYS A 344 12.22 -8.83 1.22
C LYS A 344 12.62 -8.35 2.62
N ILE A 345 13.43 -9.17 3.31
CA ILE A 345 13.94 -8.90 4.67
C ILE A 345 15.46 -9.00 4.63
N GLY A 346 16.14 -7.89 4.35
CA GLY A 346 17.58 -7.89 4.12
C GLY A 346 17.94 -8.72 2.88
N GLU A 347 18.68 -9.82 3.09
CA GLU A 347 19.05 -10.80 2.05
C GLU A 347 18.04 -11.96 1.91
N PHE A 348 17.05 -12.06 2.81
CA PHE A 348 16.06 -13.14 2.82
C PHE A 348 14.76 -12.72 2.12
N GLN A 349 14.02 -13.72 1.63
CA GLN A 349 12.69 -13.55 1.02
C GLN A 349 11.67 -14.44 1.73
N ALA A 350 10.53 -13.87 2.09
CA ALA A 350 9.38 -14.61 2.60
C ALA A 350 8.32 -14.69 1.50
N GLU A 351 8.18 -15.86 0.88
CA GLU A 351 7.16 -16.12 -0.14
C GLU A 351 5.76 -16.15 0.46
N LEU A 352 4.83 -15.47 -0.21
CA LEU A 352 3.43 -15.30 0.14
C LEU A 352 2.55 -15.76 -1.02
N ASN A 353 1.48 -16.49 -0.68
CA ASN A 353 0.42 -16.82 -1.62
C ASN A 353 -0.69 -15.77 -1.49
N ILE A 354 -1.01 -15.07 -2.57
CA ILE A 354 -2.03 -14.01 -2.57
C ILE A 354 -3.33 -14.60 -3.12
N GLN A 355 -4.31 -14.83 -2.24
CA GLN A 355 -5.63 -15.37 -2.63
C GLN A 355 -6.75 -14.32 -2.59
N ARG A 356 -6.55 -13.24 -1.83
CA ARG A 356 -7.41 -12.05 -1.82
C ARG A 356 -6.59 -10.76 -1.79
N GLY A 357 -7.28 -9.64 -1.90
CA GLY A 357 -6.69 -8.31 -1.91
C GLY A 357 -6.27 -7.83 -3.29
N VAL A 358 -6.30 -6.51 -3.46
CA VAL A 358 -5.77 -5.79 -4.63
C VAL A 358 -4.35 -5.31 -4.34
N ARG A 359 -3.51 -5.20 -5.37
CA ARG A 359 -2.07 -4.96 -5.19
C ARG A 359 -1.78 -3.49 -4.90
N GLN A 360 -1.33 -3.18 -3.69
CA GLN A 360 -0.95 -1.81 -3.33
C GLN A 360 0.24 -1.31 -4.17
N GLY A 361 0.00 -0.32 -5.03
CA GLY A 361 0.97 0.21 -5.99
C GLY A 361 0.69 -0.13 -7.47
N ASP A 362 -0.35 -0.93 -7.73
CA ASP A 362 -0.89 -1.15 -9.07
C ASP A 362 -1.82 0.01 -9.48
N PRO A 363 -1.63 0.66 -10.65
CA PRO A 363 -2.55 1.66 -11.18
C PRO A 363 -4.02 1.23 -11.27
N LEU A 364 -4.31 -0.06 -11.48
CA LEU A 364 -5.66 -0.59 -11.64
C LEU A 364 -6.38 -0.85 -10.30
N SER A 365 -5.63 -1.15 -9.24
CA SER A 365 -6.17 -1.58 -7.95
C SER A 365 -7.13 -0.58 -7.29
N PRO A 366 -6.86 0.74 -7.27
CA PRO A 366 -7.77 1.70 -6.66
C PRO A 366 -9.16 1.70 -7.29
N LEU A 367 -9.26 1.66 -8.62
CA LEU A 367 -10.55 1.69 -9.32
C LEU A 367 -11.34 0.39 -9.09
N LEU A 368 -10.67 -0.77 -9.12
CA LEU A 368 -11.30 -2.05 -8.80
C LEU A 368 -11.89 -2.05 -7.39
N PHE A 369 -11.13 -1.55 -6.42
CA PHE A 369 -11.60 -1.42 -5.05
C PHE A 369 -12.83 -0.50 -4.95
N THR A 370 -12.77 0.71 -5.53
CA THR A 370 -13.87 1.67 -5.49
C THR A 370 -15.15 1.10 -6.13
N ILE A 371 -15.05 0.40 -7.26
CA ILE A 371 -16.20 -0.26 -7.91
C ILE A 371 -16.78 -1.35 -7.01
N THR A 372 -15.92 -2.16 -6.36
CA THR A 372 -16.36 -3.24 -5.48
C THR A 372 -17.03 -2.72 -4.22
N LEU A 373 -16.52 -1.62 -3.65
CA LEU A 373 -17.15 -0.93 -2.53
C LEU A 373 -18.50 -0.35 -2.95
N GLN A 374 -18.58 0.25 -4.14
CA GLN A 374 -19.85 0.75 -4.67
C GLN A 374 -20.88 -0.37 -4.87
N TYR A 375 -20.45 -1.54 -5.32
CA TYR A 375 -21.30 -2.73 -5.41
C TYR A 375 -21.89 -3.13 -4.05
N ALA A 376 -21.09 -3.09 -2.97
CA ALA A 376 -21.60 -3.32 -1.61
C ALA A 376 -22.57 -2.23 -1.15
N LEU A 377 -22.25 -0.95 -1.40
CA LEU A 377 -23.13 0.18 -1.06
C LEU A 377 -24.47 0.12 -1.79
N ASN A 378 -24.50 -0.34 -3.04
CA ASN A 378 -25.74 -0.48 -3.82
C ASN A 378 -26.68 -1.56 -3.26
N LYS A 379 -26.19 -2.49 -2.43
CA LYS A 379 -27.04 -3.46 -1.72
C LYS A 379 -27.74 -2.87 -0.50
N MET A 380 -27.31 -1.69 -0.03
CA MET A 380 -27.94 -1.02 1.10
C MET A 380 -29.22 -0.29 0.66
N ASN A 381 -30.23 -0.29 1.53
CA ASN A 381 -31.45 0.48 1.30
C ASN A 381 -31.30 1.90 1.84
N PHE A 382 -31.04 2.85 0.96
CA PHE A 382 -30.98 4.28 1.29
C PHE A 382 -32.32 5.02 1.11
N CYS A 383 -33.41 4.35 0.74
CA CYS A 383 -34.69 5.02 0.51
C CYS A 383 -35.15 5.75 1.79
N ASN A 384 -35.33 7.07 1.66
CA ASN A 384 -35.70 7.99 2.75
C ASN A 384 -34.74 8.05 3.94
N ARG A 385 -33.54 7.44 3.84
CA ARG A 385 -32.50 7.49 4.85
C ARG A 385 -31.39 8.46 4.44
N GLY A 386 -30.82 9.14 5.41
CA GLY A 386 -29.75 10.10 5.20
C GLY A 386 -30.05 11.48 5.77
N PHE A 387 -29.12 12.40 5.59
CA PHE A 387 -29.34 13.79 5.92
C PHE A 387 -30.23 14.45 4.86
N LYS A 388 -31.38 14.99 5.24
CA LYS A 388 -32.36 15.59 4.33
C LYS A 388 -31.99 17.05 4.01
N ILE A 389 -31.74 17.33 2.74
CA ILE A 389 -31.45 18.66 2.18
C ILE A 389 -32.49 18.95 1.09
N ASN A 390 -33.34 19.96 1.29
CA ASN A 390 -34.33 20.41 0.30
C ASN A 390 -35.15 19.25 -0.33
N GLY A 391 -35.56 18.27 0.48
CA GLY A 391 -36.35 17.11 0.04
C GLY A 391 -35.55 15.94 -0.56
N LYS A 392 -34.22 16.05 -0.69
CA LYS A 392 -33.33 14.94 -1.08
C LYS A 392 -32.55 14.44 0.13
N ALA A 393 -32.31 13.13 0.21
CA ALA A 393 -31.49 12.56 1.28
C ALA A 393 -30.05 12.35 0.80
N LEU A 394 -29.09 12.78 1.62
CA LEU A 394 -27.66 12.52 1.46
C LEU A 394 -27.25 11.46 2.49
N PRO A 395 -27.18 10.17 2.10
CA PRO A 395 -26.92 9.08 3.04
C PRO A 395 -25.45 8.95 3.42
N TYR A 396 -24.53 9.25 2.50
CA TYR A 396 -23.11 9.11 2.77
C TYR A 396 -22.27 10.04 1.87
N LEU A 397 -21.01 10.20 2.27
CA LEU A 397 -19.92 10.74 1.47
C LEU A 397 -18.77 9.73 1.51
N ALA A 398 -18.23 9.35 0.37
CA ALA A 398 -17.16 8.35 0.29
C ALA A 398 -15.98 8.85 -0.54
N TYR A 399 -14.77 8.75 0.01
CA TYR A 399 -13.53 9.02 -0.71
C TYR A 399 -12.66 7.77 -0.66
N ALA A 400 -12.77 6.93 -1.68
CA ALA A 400 -12.17 5.60 -1.68
C ALA A 400 -12.70 4.78 -0.49
N ASP A 401 -11.84 4.36 0.42
CA ASP A 401 -12.18 3.60 1.63
C ASP A 401 -12.74 4.44 2.79
N ASP A 402 -12.50 5.76 2.79
CA ASP A 402 -13.04 6.65 3.83
C ASP A 402 -14.52 6.93 3.57
N ILE A 403 -15.41 6.45 4.44
CA ILE A 403 -16.86 6.67 4.34
C ILE A 403 -17.36 7.47 5.53
N VAL A 404 -18.17 8.48 5.25
CA VAL A 404 -18.97 9.22 6.24
C VAL A 404 -20.44 8.89 6.00
N LEU A 405 -21.07 8.18 6.93
CA LEU A 405 -22.53 8.03 6.95
C LEU A 405 -23.16 9.25 7.60
N LEU A 406 -24.28 9.72 7.07
CA LEU A 406 -24.94 10.94 7.51
C LEU A 406 -26.43 10.68 7.74
N SER A 407 -27.00 11.23 8.81
CA SER A 407 -28.47 11.18 9.04
C SER A 407 -28.94 12.29 9.97
N ASN A 408 -30.21 12.67 9.86
CA ASN A 408 -30.87 13.50 10.87
C ASN A 408 -31.31 12.72 12.12
N GLY A 409 -31.33 11.39 12.08
CA GLY A 409 -31.76 10.52 13.16
C GLY A 409 -30.67 9.56 13.61
N ARG A 410 -30.38 9.53 14.90
CA ARG A 410 -29.38 8.62 15.48
C ARG A 410 -29.67 7.14 15.19
N HIS A 411 -30.91 6.69 15.42
CA HIS A 411 -31.27 5.29 15.22
C HIS A 411 -31.19 4.87 13.75
N GLU A 412 -31.53 5.78 12.82
CA GLU A 412 -31.36 5.56 11.39
C GLU A 412 -29.88 5.40 11.04
N LEU A 413 -29.01 6.27 11.57
CA LEU A 413 -27.57 6.20 11.37
C LEU A 413 -26.96 4.88 11.88
N GLU A 414 -27.42 4.40 13.04
CA GLU A 414 -27.03 3.11 13.60
C GLU A 414 -27.46 1.94 12.70
N ASN A 415 -28.68 2.00 12.16
CA ASN A 415 -29.17 0.99 11.21
C ASN A 415 -28.35 1.00 9.92
N MET A 416 -28.06 2.17 9.36
CA MET A 416 -27.21 2.31 8.16
C MET A 416 -25.81 1.75 8.38
N ALA A 417 -25.22 1.97 9.55
CA ALA A 417 -23.90 1.45 9.86
C ALA A 417 -23.90 -0.07 10.09
N ARG A 418 -24.98 -0.65 10.64
CA ARG A 418 -25.17 -2.11 10.71
C ARG A 418 -25.32 -2.73 9.31
N ASP A 419 -26.14 -2.13 8.45
CA ASP A 419 -26.31 -2.56 7.05
C ASP A 419 -24.97 -2.48 6.27
N LEU A 420 -24.18 -1.43 6.50
CA LEU A 420 -22.84 -1.31 5.90
C LEU A 420 -21.90 -2.40 6.40
N THR A 421 -21.95 -2.73 7.69
CA THR A 421 -21.11 -3.79 8.28
C THR A 421 -21.44 -5.16 7.67
N GLU A 422 -22.72 -5.45 7.44
CA GLU A 422 -23.16 -6.69 6.82
C GLU A 422 -22.74 -6.75 5.34
N THR A 423 -22.97 -5.70 4.57
CA THR A 423 -22.63 -5.67 3.13
C THR A 423 -21.11 -5.63 2.92
N SER A 424 -20.34 -4.95 3.78
CA SER A 424 -18.88 -4.89 3.68
C SER A 424 -18.23 -6.26 3.94
N LYS A 425 -18.78 -7.05 4.88
CA LYS A 425 -18.30 -8.41 5.16
C LYS A 425 -18.42 -9.33 3.94
N GLN A 426 -19.47 -9.17 3.13
CA GLN A 426 -19.65 -9.96 1.91
C GLN A 426 -18.54 -9.73 0.86
N ILE A 427 -17.91 -8.55 0.88
CA ILE A 427 -16.80 -8.20 -0.01
C ILE A 427 -15.43 -8.36 0.66
N GLY A 428 -15.36 -8.95 1.86
CA GLY A 428 -14.12 -9.20 2.61
C GLY A 428 -13.66 -8.06 3.51
N LEU A 429 -14.45 -6.98 3.66
CA LEU A 429 -14.07 -5.81 4.45
C LEU A 429 -14.64 -5.86 5.86
N THR A 430 -13.78 -5.55 6.82
CA THR A 430 -14.12 -5.47 8.26
C THR A 430 -13.91 -4.05 8.75
N ILE A 431 -14.87 -3.51 9.49
CA ILE A 431 -14.77 -2.17 10.09
C ILE A 431 -13.82 -2.21 11.28
N ASN A 432 -12.92 -1.23 11.35
CA ASN A 432 -12.09 -0.98 12.50
C ASN A 432 -12.87 -0.13 13.51
N PHE A 433 -13.49 -0.76 14.50
CA PHE A 433 -14.28 -0.05 15.52
C PHE A 433 -13.43 0.86 16.42
N GLU A 434 -12.14 0.56 16.61
CA GLU A 434 -11.22 1.41 17.37
C GLU A 434 -10.95 2.75 16.69
N LYS A 435 -10.97 2.81 15.36
CA LYS A 435 -10.74 4.03 14.57
C LYS A 435 -12.02 4.66 14.06
N THR A 436 -13.07 3.88 13.90
CA THR A 436 -14.39 4.39 13.57
C THR A 436 -14.86 5.31 14.69
N LYS A 437 -15.43 6.46 14.32
CA LYS A 437 -15.91 7.50 15.25
C LYS A 437 -17.28 8.00 14.84
N TRP A 438 -18.02 8.54 15.78
CA TRP A 438 -19.27 9.23 15.49
C TRP A 438 -19.29 10.64 16.06
N MET A 439 -20.02 11.53 15.41
CA MET A 439 -20.12 12.93 15.77
C MET A 439 -21.57 13.40 15.65
N LYS A 440 -21.97 14.29 16.56
CA LYS A 440 -23.15 15.13 16.41
C LYS A 440 -22.68 16.45 15.82
N LEU A 441 -23.15 16.79 14.62
CA LEU A 441 -22.69 17.98 13.89
C LEU A 441 -23.30 19.27 14.46
N ASN A 442 -24.48 19.21 15.09
CA ASN A 442 -25.06 20.38 15.76
C ASN A 442 -24.57 20.49 17.22
N ASN A 443 -24.08 21.67 17.61
CA ASN A 443 -23.42 21.92 18.89
C ASN A 443 -24.42 22.14 20.06
N THR A 444 -25.35 21.20 20.24
CA THR A 444 -26.25 21.20 21.39
C THR A 444 -25.60 20.41 22.53
N ASN A 445 -25.58 21.00 23.73
CA ASN A 445 -24.92 20.51 24.95
C ASN A 445 -25.53 19.20 25.53
N ASP A 446 -26.14 18.35 24.70
CA ASP A 446 -26.65 17.05 25.13
C ASP A 446 -25.48 16.08 25.34
N MET A 447 -25.05 16.03 26.60
CA MET A 447 -23.96 15.18 27.10
C MET A 447 -24.37 13.71 27.22
N ASP A 448 -25.68 13.40 27.16
CA ASP A 448 -26.22 12.06 27.44
C ASP A 448 -26.51 11.22 26.17
N GLU A 449 -26.36 11.79 24.98
CA GLU A 449 -26.49 11.04 23.73
C GLU A 449 -25.24 10.17 23.48
N LYS A 450 -25.44 8.86 23.51
CA LYS A 450 -24.47 7.86 23.05
C LYS A 450 -24.78 7.46 21.61
N ILE A 451 -24.05 6.52 21.02
CA ILE A 451 -24.53 5.72 19.89
C ILE A 451 -24.43 4.28 20.37
N THR A 452 -25.53 3.54 20.25
CA THR A 452 -25.92 2.42 21.13
C THR A 452 -25.32 1.06 20.77
N GLU A 453 -24.05 1.03 20.37
CA GLU A 453 -23.33 -0.17 19.93
C GLU A 453 -23.67 -0.64 18.50
N ILE A 454 -22.62 -0.92 17.72
CA ILE A 454 -22.71 -1.58 16.42
C ILE A 454 -22.07 -2.95 16.60
N GLU A 455 -22.84 -4.02 16.41
CA GLU A 455 -22.42 -5.40 16.68
C GLU A 455 -21.87 -5.63 18.11
N GLY A 456 -22.44 -4.94 19.12
CA GLY A 456 -22.00 -5.04 20.51
C GLY A 456 -20.68 -4.32 20.81
N GLN A 457 -20.15 -3.53 19.86
CA GLN A 457 -18.99 -2.67 20.07
C GLN A 457 -19.39 -1.20 20.14
N THR A 458 -18.89 -0.49 21.16
CA THR A 458 -19.19 0.93 21.35
C THR A 458 -18.30 1.80 20.46
N ILE A 459 -18.91 2.66 19.63
CA ILE A 459 -18.18 3.65 18.83
C ILE A 459 -17.96 4.90 19.66
N ARG A 460 -16.71 5.39 19.69
CA ARG A 460 -16.33 6.58 20.45
C ARG A 460 -16.89 7.86 19.79
N ARG A 461 -17.50 8.72 20.60
CA ARG A 461 -17.93 10.08 20.21
C ARG A 461 -16.72 11.00 20.05
N VAL A 462 -16.74 11.84 19.03
CA VAL A 462 -15.80 12.95 18.81
C VAL A 462 -16.57 14.27 18.72
N TYR A 463 -15.90 15.37 19.07
CA TYR A 463 -16.51 16.70 19.16
C TYR A 463 -15.93 17.68 18.14
N GLU A 464 -14.75 17.39 17.60
CA GLU A 464 -14.08 18.22 16.60
C GLU A 464 -13.67 17.38 15.40
N LEU A 465 -13.90 17.93 14.21
CA LEU A 465 -13.47 17.38 12.94
C LEU A 465 -12.15 18.03 12.53
N CYS A 466 -11.06 17.26 12.41
CA CYS A 466 -9.81 17.73 11.83
C CYS A 466 -9.64 17.13 10.43
N ALA A 467 -10.19 17.79 9.41
CA ALA A 467 -9.94 17.36 8.05
C ALA A 467 -8.54 17.82 7.59
N SER A 468 -7.71 16.87 7.14
CA SER A 468 -6.52 17.17 6.36
C SER A 468 -6.88 17.13 4.87
N ASN A 469 -6.03 17.69 3.99
CA ASN A 469 -6.27 17.69 2.53
C ASN A 469 -6.36 16.27 1.91
N VAL A 470 -6.11 15.20 2.69
CA VAL A 470 -5.99 13.82 2.22
C VAL A 470 -6.85 12.83 3.01
N THR A 471 -7.23 13.12 4.27
CA THR A 471 -7.99 12.22 5.17
C THR A 471 -8.85 13.01 6.17
N PHE A 472 -9.92 12.40 6.68
CA PHE A 472 -10.63 12.88 7.88
C PHE A 472 -9.91 12.38 9.14
N ASP A 473 -9.31 13.27 9.94
CA ASP A 473 -8.73 12.94 11.25
C ASP A 473 -9.57 13.55 12.40
N PHE A 474 -9.45 13.00 13.62
CA PHE A 474 -10.19 13.48 14.80
C PHE A 474 -9.24 13.86 15.93
N LEU A 475 -9.53 14.96 16.64
CA LEU A 475 -8.91 15.27 17.93
C LEU A 475 -9.77 14.68 19.08
N LEU A 476 -9.09 14.09 20.06
CA LEU A 476 -9.71 13.63 21.31
C LEU A 476 -9.74 14.78 22.33
N PRO A 477 -10.80 14.92 23.13
CA PRO A 477 -10.90 15.97 24.12
C PRO A 477 -10.13 15.56 25.39
N THR A 478 -8.79 15.68 25.38
CA THR A 478 -7.98 15.85 26.60
C THR A 478 -6.60 16.38 26.23
N SER A 479 -6.47 17.68 26.04
CA SER A 479 -5.29 18.41 26.45
C SER A 479 -5.77 19.76 26.95
N THR A 480 -5.88 19.85 28.27
CA THR A 480 -6.02 21.05 29.08
C THR A 480 -5.42 22.28 28.41
N CYS A 481 -6.26 23.30 28.24
CA CYS A 481 -5.84 24.68 28.06
C CYS A 481 -4.80 25.03 29.13
N LEU A 482 -3.53 25.11 28.75
CA LEU A 482 -2.59 25.94 29.50
C LEU A 482 -2.82 27.36 29.00
N GLY A 483 -3.55 28.12 29.80
CA GLY A 483 -3.74 29.54 29.60
C GLY A 483 -2.39 30.24 29.47
N LEU A 484 -2.32 31.15 28.50
CA LEU A 484 -1.33 32.23 28.54
C LEU A 484 -1.70 33.12 29.74
N PRO A 485 -0.78 33.37 30.69
CA PRO A 485 -0.97 34.42 31.67
C PRO A 485 -0.88 35.80 30.99
N ASP A 486 -1.59 36.75 31.57
CA ASP A 486 -1.78 38.15 31.15
C ASP A 486 -0.51 38.88 30.65
#